data_AF-A0A9E0NTQ8-F1
#
_entry.id   AF-A0A9E0NTQ8-F1
#
_cell.length_a   1.000
_cell.length_b   1.000
_cell.length_c   1.000
_cell.angle_alpha   90.00
_cell.angle_beta   90.00
_cell.angle_gamma   90.00
#
_symmetry.space_group_name_H-M   'P 1'
#
loop_
_entity.id
_entity.type
_entity.pdbx_description
1 polymer ?
#
loop_
_entity_poly.entity_id
_entity_poly.type
_entity_poly.pdbx_seq_one_letter_code
_entity_poly.pdbx_strand_id
1 'polypeptide(L)'
;MFLPTTPEELRKKGWDRPDVLLVTGDAYIDSPHIGAAVIGRVLAAAGYRVGIIAQPDMANDADIRRLGEPRLFWGVTGGCMDSLVANYTALKKKRQ
;
A
#
# COMPACT_ATOMS: atom_id res chain seq x y z
N MET A 1 3.28 15.20 -1.33
CA MET A 1 1.87 14.97 -0.91
C MET A 1 1.58 13.49 -0.94
N PHE A 2 1.36 12.85 0.21
CA PHE A 2 1.16 11.39 0.31
C PHE A 2 0.07 10.83 -0.62
N LEU A 3 0.22 9.56 -1.00
CA LEU A 3 -0.84 8.80 -1.67
C LEU A 3 -2.00 8.59 -0.69
N PRO A 4 -3.26 8.68 -1.14
CA PRO A 4 -4.41 8.30 -0.34
C PRO A 4 -4.28 6.89 0.21
N THR A 5 -4.52 6.81 1.51
CA THR A 5 -4.63 5.56 2.24
C THR A 5 -6.06 5.37 2.73
N THR A 6 -6.87 6.41 2.92
CA THR A 6 -8.22 6.28 3.50
C THR A 6 -9.34 6.66 2.53
N PRO A 7 -10.57 6.13 2.74
CA PRO A 7 -11.76 6.58 2.01
C PRO A 7 -11.99 8.09 2.12
N GLU A 8 -11.71 8.67 3.29
CA GLU A 8 -11.81 10.11 3.56
C GLU A 8 -10.88 10.91 2.66
N GLU A 9 -9.65 10.44 2.45
CA GLU A 9 -8.67 11.06 1.56
C GLU A 9 -9.08 10.95 0.09
N LEU A 10 -9.69 9.84 -0.33
CA LEU A 10 -10.27 9.70 -1.67
C LEU A 10 -11.41 10.72 -1.87
N ARG A 11 -12.33 10.83 -0.91
CA ARG A 11 -13.43 11.81 -0.95
C ARG A 11 -12.93 13.25 -0.98
N LYS A 12 -11.91 13.59 -0.19
CA LYS A 12 -11.26 14.92 -0.22
C LYS A 12 -10.64 15.27 -1.58
N LYS A 13 -10.24 14.26 -2.36
CA LYS A 13 -9.74 14.42 -3.73
C LYS A 13 -10.85 14.36 -4.79
N GLY A 14 -12.11 14.11 -4.40
CA GLY A 14 -13.23 13.92 -5.32
C GLY A 14 -13.14 12.62 -6.11
N TRP A 15 -12.46 11.60 -5.58
CA TRP A 15 -12.30 10.31 -6.24
C TRP A 15 -13.35 9.32 -5.72
N ASP A 16 -14.07 8.69 -6.64
CA ASP A 16 -14.99 7.59 -6.35
C ASP A 16 -14.23 6.28 -6.06
N ARG A 17 -13.16 6.03 -6.82
CA ARG A 17 -12.26 4.88 -6.68
C ARG A 17 -10.86 5.19 -7.25
N PRO A 18 -9.80 4.48 -6.84
CA PRO A 18 -8.48 4.58 -7.46
C PRO A 18 -8.44 3.90 -8.84
N ASP A 19 -7.52 4.34 -9.70
CA ASP A 19 -7.16 3.62 -10.93
C ASP A 19 -6.26 2.43 -10.61
N VAL A 20 -5.27 2.67 -9.75
CA VAL A 20 -4.30 1.67 -9.30
C VAL A 20 -4.26 1.65 -7.77
N LEU A 21 -4.33 0.46 -7.19
CA LEU A 21 -4.25 0.27 -5.75
C LEU A 21 -3.02 -0.55 -5.41
N LEU A 22 -2.06 0.07 -4.72
CA LEU A 22 -0.83 -0.58 -4.30
C LEU A 22 -1.03 -1.25 -2.93
N VAL A 23 -0.53 -2.46 -2.76
CA VAL A 23 -0.53 -3.19 -1.49
C VAL A 23 0.91 -3.54 -1.13
N THR A 24 1.34 -3.19 0.07
CA THR A 24 2.72 -3.43 0.55
C THR A 24 2.74 -4.08 1.93
N GLY A 25 3.67 -5.03 2.12
CA GLY A 25 3.95 -5.65 3.43
C GLY A 25 4.75 -4.77 4.40
N ASP A 26 5.33 -3.66 3.90
CA ASP A 26 5.99 -2.64 4.71
C ASP A 26 5.05 -1.50 5.10
N ALA A 27 5.41 -0.77 6.15
CA ALA A 27 4.78 0.51 6.47
C ALA A 27 4.94 1.50 5.29
N TYR A 28 3.90 2.30 5.03
CA TYR A 28 3.99 3.30 3.96
C TYR A 28 4.88 4.47 4.39
N ILE A 29 6.09 4.50 3.84
CA ILE A 29 7.03 5.62 3.95
C ILE A 29 7.23 6.19 2.55
N ASP A 30 6.91 7.46 2.38
CA ASP A 30 7.08 8.18 1.11
C ASP A 30 8.54 8.58 0.91
N SER A 31 9.37 7.60 0.55
CA SER A 31 10.82 7.72 0.39
C SER A 31 11.29 7.10 -0.93
N PRO A 32 12.33 7.67 -1.59
CA PRO A 32 12.91 7.08 -2.80
C PRO A 32 13.54 5.70 -2.56
N HIS A 33 13.76 5.31 -1.31
CA HIS A 33 14.25 3.97 -0.95
C HIS A 33 13.16 2.90 -0.90
N ILE A 34 11.89 3.29 -1.02
CA ILE A 34 10.74 2.37 -0.96
C ILE A 34 10.14 2.24 -2.36
N GLY A 35 10.30 1.06 -2.98
CA GLY A 35 9.85 0.82 -4.35
C GLY A 35 8.36 1.10 -4.57
N ALA A 36 7.51 0.73 -3.61
CA ALA A 36 6.07 1.01 -3.67
C ALA A 36 5.76 2.53 -3.72
N ALA A 37 6.52 3.34 -2.96
CA ALA A 37 6.37 4.80 -2.99
C ALA A 37 6.82 5.37 -4.34
N VAL A 38 7.96 4.92 -4.86
CA VAL A 38 8.48 5.34 -6.17
C VAL A 38 7.49 5.00 -7.29
N ILE A 39 7.00 3.76 -7.35
CA ILE A 39 6.01 3.32 -8.34
C ILE A 39 4.74 4.16 -8.25
N GLY A 40 4.21 4.35 -7.03
CA GLY A 40 3.00 5.15 -6.85
C GLY A 40 3.17 6.62 -7.23
N ARG A 41 4.36 7.20 -7.00
CA ARG A 41 4.72 8.55 -7.45
C ARG A 41 4.79 8.67 -8.96
N VAL A 42 5.43 7.71 -9.63
CA VAL A 42 5.53 7.68 -11.10
C VAL A 42 4.14 7.58 -11.73
N LEU A 43 3.29 6.67 -11.24
CA LEU A 43 1.92 6.53 -11.71
C LEU A 43 1.07 7.78 -11.45
N ALA A 44 1.20 8.38 -10.26
CA ALA A 44 0.49 9.63 -9.95
C ALA A 44 0.97 10.79 -10.85
N ALA A 45 2.26 10.89 -11.14
CA ALA A 45 2.81 11.88 -12.05
C ALA A 45 2.34 11.69 -13.51
N ALA A 46 2.08 10.43 -13.90
CA ALA A 46 1.45 10.09 -15.19
C ALA A 46 -0.06 10.37 -15.23
N GLY A 47 -0.66 10.88 -14.15
CA GLY A 47 -2.06 11.30 -14.08
C GLY A 47 -3.03 10.22 -13.56
N TYR A 48 -2.53 9.08 -13.10
CA TYR A 48 -3.38 8.04 -12.50
C TYR A 48 -3.77 8.37 -11.06
N ARG A 49 -4.97 7.96 -10.66
CA ARG A 49 -5.44 8.00 -9.27
C ARG A 49 -4.86 6.80 -8.53
N VAL A 50 -3.84 7.01 -7.72
CA VAL A 50 -3.13 5.92 -7.03
C VAL A 50 -3.46 5.94 -5.55
N GLY A 51 -3.92 4.81 -5.01
CA GLY A 51 -4.05 4.59 -3.56
C GLY A 51 -3.02 3.57 -3.06
N ILE A 52 -2.79 3.53 -1.75
CA ILE A 52 -1.91 2.53 -1.13
C ILE A 52 -2.50 1.96 0.17
N ILE A 53 -2.36 0.64 0.33
CA ILE A 53 -2.68 -0.12 1.53
C ILE A 53 -1.38 -0.73 2.04
N ALA A 54 -0.95 -0.29 3.22
CA ALA A 54 0.26 -0.79 3.86
C ALA A 54 -0.10 -1.69 5.03
N GLN A 55 0.57 -2.82 5.11
CA GLN A 55 0.42 -3.82 6.17
C GLN A 55 -1.04 -4.16 6.48
N PRO A 56 -1.84 -4.57 5.46
CA PRO A 56 -3.23 -4.92 5.70
C PRO A 56 -3.33 -6.03 6.74
N ASP A 57 -4.33 -5.93 7.62
CA ASP A 57 -4.70 -7.03 8.49
C ASP A 57 -5.03 -8.27 7.65
N MET A 58 -4.39 -9.39 8.00
CA MET A 58 -4.59 -10.68 7.33
C MET A 58 -5.72 -11.49 7.94
N ALA A 59 -6.27 -11.08 9.09
CA ALA A 59 -7.35 -11.78 9.76
C ALA A 59 -8.72 -11.57 9.09
N ASN A 60 -8.88 -10.49 8.32
CA ASN A 60 -10.12 -10.15 7.63
C ASN A 60 -9.87 -9.39 6.32
N ASP A 61 -10.93 -9.12 5.57
CA ASP A 61 -10.87 -8.45 4.26
C ASP A 61 -11.10 -6.94 4.31
N ALA A 62 -11.33 -6.36 5.50
CA ALA A 62 -11.73 -4.96 5.64
C ALA A 62 -10.65 -4.01 5.12
N ASP A 63 -9.38 -4.26 5.45
CA ASP A 63 -8.27 -3.40 5.02
C ASP A 63 -8.05 -3.43 3.52
N ILE A 64 -8.10 -4.62 2.92
CA ILE A 64 -7.96 -4.78 1.46
C ILE A 64 -9.12 -4.10 0.74
N ARG A 65 -10.35 -4.20 1.28
CA ARG A 65 -11.55 -3.63 0.64
C ARG A 65 -11.78 -2.15 0.92
N ARG A 66 -11.09 -1.54 1.89
CA ARG A 66 -11.43 -0.19 2.38
C ARG A 66 -11.43 0.88 1.27
N LEU A 67 -10.56 0.78 0.27
CA LEU A 67 -10.46 1.77 -0.81
C LEU A 67 -11.27 1.42 -2.07
N GLY A 68 -12.05 0.34 -2.01
CA GLY A 68 -12.81 -0.18 -3.14
C GLY A 68 -11.93 -0.89 -4.17
N GLU A 69 -12.57 -1.38 -5.23
CA GLU A 69 -11.90 -2.04 -6.34
C GLU A 69 -11.24 -1.00 -7.28
N PRO A 70 -9.94 -1.14 -7.61
CA PRO A 70 -9.27 -0.27 -8.55
C PRO A 70 -9.82 -0.44 -9.96
N ARG A 71 -9.85 0.65 -10.73
CA ARG A 71 -10.36 0.63 -12.11
C ARG A 71 -9.46 -0.15 -13.09
N LEU A 72 -8.16 -0.21 -12.83
CA LEU A 72 -7.18 -0.85 -13.72
C LEU A 72 -6.61 -2.12 -13.11
N PHE A 73 -5.86 -2.02 -12.00
CA PHE A 73 -5.24 -3.19 -11.38
C PHE A 73 -4.80 -2.97 -9.92
N TRP A 74 -4.50 -4.09 -9.26
CA TRP A 74 -3.85 -4.17 -7.96
C TRP A 74 -2.34 -4.40 -8.14
N GLY A 75 -1.51 -3.57 -7.51
CA GLY A 75 -0.06 -3.76 -7.48
C GLY A 75 0.38 -4.27 -6.11
N VAL A 76 0.72 -5.55 -5.99
CA VAL A 76 1.05 -6.18 -4.71
C VAL A 76 2.56 -6.41 -4.60
N THR A 77 3.15 -6.04 -3.46
CA THR A 77 4.57 -6.29 -3.15
C THR A 77 4.75 -6.70 -1.68
N GLY A 78 5.74 -7.56 -1.42
CA GLY A 78 6.14 -7.92 -0.05
C GLY A 78 6.82 -6.79 0.71
N GLY A 79 7.24 -5.72 0.02
CA GLY A 79 8.04 -4.64 0.59
C GLY A 79 9.54 -4.82 0.30
N CYS A 80 10.35 -3.95 0.91
CA CYS A 80 11.80 -3.96 0.91
C CYS A 80 12.37 -4.87 2.00
N MET A 81 11.63 -5.11 3.09
CA MET A 81 12.08 -5.93 4.19
C MET A 81 11.85 -7.43 3.91
N ASP A 82 12.86 -8.24 4.20
CA ASP A 82 12.73 -9.69 4.12
C ASP A 82 11.72 -10.22 5.16
N SER A 83 10.87 -11.17 4.74
CA SER A 83 9.79 -11.69 5.58
C SER A 83 10.27 -12.50 6.79
N LEU A 84 11.44 -13.17 6.72
CA LEU A 84 12.01 -13.83 7.89
C LEU A 84 12.50 -12.77 8.88
N VAL A 85 13.19 -11.76 8.38
CA VAL A 85 13.69 -10.65 9.21
C VAL A 85 12.56 -9.85 9.82
N ALA A 86 11.43 -9.68 9.12
CA ALA A 86 10.25 -8.98 9.65
C ALA A 86 9.57 -9.80 10.76
N ASN A 87 9.25 -11.05 10.46
CA ASN A 87 8.36 -11.86 11.30
C ASN A 87 9.10 -12.67 12.38
N TYR A 88 10.42 -12.86 12.28
CA TYR A 88 11.17 -13.74 13.17
C TYR A 88 12.43 -13.11 13.75
N THR A 89 12.65 -13.32 15.04
CA THR A 89 13.91 -13.03 15.72
C THR A 89 15.06 -13.86 15.15
N ALA A 90 16.32 -13.48 15.45
CA ALA A 90 17.50 -14.23 15.03
C ALA A 90 17.49 -15.71 15.51
N LEU A 91 16.76 -16.00 16.59
CA LEU A 91 16.55 -17.36 17.12
C LEU A 91 15.32 -18.06 16.48
N LYS A 92 14.79 -17.55 15.38
CA LYS A 92 13.59 -18.05 14.68
C LYS A 92 12.31 -18.09 15.51
N LYS A 93 12.22 -17.30 16.59
CA LYS A 93 10.94 -17.08 17.30
C LYS A 93 10.14 -16.01 16.57
N LYS A 94 8.83 -16.24 16.37
CA LYS A 94 7.92 -15.28 15.76
C LYS A 94 7.84 -14.00 16.62
N ARG A 95 7.98 -12.83 16.01
CA ARG A 95 7.72 -11.53 16.66
C ARG A 95 6.21 -11.36 16.83
N GLN A 96 5.81 -10.89 18.00
CA GLN A 96 4.43 -10.51 18.31
C GLN A 96 4.18 -9.08 17.84
#